data_AF-A0A0K3ASC0-F1
#
_entry.id   AF-A0A0K3ASC0-F1
#
_cell.length_a   1.000
_cell.length_b   1.000
_cell.length_c   1.000
_cell.angle_alpha   90.00
_cell.angle_beta   90.00
_cell.angle_gamma   90.00
#
_symmetry.space_group_name_H-M   'P 1'
#
loop_
_entity.id
_entity.type
_entity.pdbx_description
1 polymer ?
#
loop_
_entity_poly.entity_id
_entity_poly.type
_entity_poly.pdbx_seq_one_letter_code
_entity_poly.pdbx_strand_id
1 'polypeptide(L)'
;MNFLVFLVTTLSLFQFSLQANCTVEDLNSLGFLPIDLKKEDSGTLMQTHSKLTSAGKKMVSNRNAFTSESLANMLHPGLDVNCSQCFLDSIACSIEKCKARCMSNECSKGCQQCISKHCKSRFIECIGQEVADPCKFKP
;
A
#
# COMPACT_ATOMS: atom_id res chain seq x y z
N MET A 1 47.98 -23.49 13.66
CA MET A 1 47.87 -22.04 13.41
C MET A 1 47.56 -21.84 11.93
N ASN A 2 46.29 -21.98 11.54
CA ASN A 2 45.81 -21.78 10.16
C ASN A 2 45.05 -20.46 10.12
N PHE A 3 45.76 -19.38 9.81
CA PHE A 3 45.27 -17.99 9.87
C PHE A 3 44.40 -17.56 8.66
N LEU A 4 44.06 -18.48 7.75
CA LEU A 4 43.40 -18.17 6.46
C LEU A 4 41.91 -18.53 6.39
N VAL A 5 41.31 -19.11 7.44
CA VAL A 5 39.87 -19.49 7.45
C VAL A 5 38.99 -18.43 8.13
N PHE A 6 39.58 -17.44 8.81
CA PHE A 6 38.84 -16.44 9.60
C PHE A 6 38.62 -15.07 8.91
N LEU A 7 39.11 -14.87 7.69
CA LEU A 7 38.99 -13.58 6.98
C LEU A 7 37.77 -13.46 6.05
N VAL A 8 37.01 -14.53 5.83
CA VAL A 8 35.75 -14.46 5.05
C VAL A 8 34.53 -14.30 5.96
N THR A 9 34.72 -14.23 7.28
CA THR A 9 33.64 -14.21 8.28
C THR A 9 33.35 -12.84 8.90
N THR A 10 33.96 -11.74 8.40
CA THR A 10 33.83 -10.41 9.03
C THR A 10 33.49 -9.24 8.08
N LEU A 11 32.80 -9.50 6.96
CA LEU A 11 32.04 -8.44 6.27
C LEU A 11 30.55 -8.71 6.42
N SER A 12 30.05 -8.25 7.57
CA SER A 12 28.73 -7.62 7.71
C SER A 12 27.54 -8.46 7.23
N LEU A 13 26.96 -9.31 8.09
CA LEU A 13 25.71 -8.97 8.77
C LEU A 13 24.71 -8.19 7.89
N PHE A 14 23.64 -8.90 7.52
CA PHE A 14 22.28 -8.38 7.55
C PHE A 14 21.91 -7.25 6.56
N GLN A 15 21.63 -7.64 5.31
CA GLN A 15 20.53 -7.00 4.57
C GLN A 15 19.66 -8.09 3.95
N PHE A 16 19.04 -8.91 4.79
CA PHE A 16 17.68 -9.36 4.44
C PHE A 16 16.77 -8.14 4.65
N SER A 17 16.98 -7.09 3.86
CA SER A 17 15.98 -6.05 3.73
C SER A 17 14.80 -6.79 3.12
N LEU A 18 13.73 -6.97 3.90
CA LEU A 18 12.41 -7.01 3.28
C LEU A 18 12.36 -5.71 2.46
N GLN A 19 12.66 -5.81 1.17
CA GLN A 19 12.91 -4.66 0.33
C GLN A 19 11.55 -4.05 0.05
N ALA A 20 11.08 -3.23 0.99
CA ALA A 20 9.82 -2.52 0.87
C ALA A 20 9.84 -1.76 -0.45
N ASN A 21 8.76 -1.85 -1.19
CA ASN A 21 8.64 -1.21 -2.51
C ASN A 21 8.31 0.29 -2.38
N CYS A 22 7.97 0.77 -1.18
CA CYS A 22 7.70 2.17 -0.90
C CYS A 22 8.75 2.76 0.02
N THR A 23 9.18 3.98 -0.28
CA THR A 23 9.97 4.80 0.65
C THR A 23 9.06 5.53 1.65
N VAL A 24 9.65 6.06 2.72
CA VAL A 24 8.91 6.94 3.66
C VAL A 24 8.40 8.20 2.94
N GLU A 25 9.17 8.73 1.99
CA GLU A 25 8.81 9.91 1.20
C GLU A 25 7.59 9.62 0.31
N ASP A 26 7.57 8.45 -0.35
CA ASP A 26 6.41 7.99 -1.13
C ASP A 26 5.16 7.95 -0.24
N LEU A 27 5.23 7.27 0.91
CA LEU A 27 4.10 7.14 1.83
C LEU A 27 3.66 8.49 2.41
N ASN A 28 4.61 9.39 2.69
CA ASN A 28 4.32 10.74 3.16
C ASN A 28 3.58 11.55 2.09
N SER A 29 4.03 11.48 0.83
CA SER A 29 3.40 12.17 -0.31
C SER A 29 1.94 11.75 -0.52
N LEU A 30 1.62 10.52 -0.09
CA LEU A 30 0.29 9.93 -0.15
C LEU A 30 -0.55 10.15 1.12
N GLY A 31 0.03 10.72 2.19
CA GLY A 31 -0.63 10.96 3.47
C GLY A 31 -0.71 9.74 4.39
N PHE A 32 0.08 8.69 4.16
CA PHE A 32 0.04 7.44 4.92
C PHE A 32 0.94 7.41 6.18
N LEU A 33 1.27 8.57 6.79
CA LEU A 33 2.12 8.67 7.99
C LEU A 33 1.55 9.63 9.05
N PRO A 34 1.70 9.40 10.39
CA PRO A 34 1.79 8.14 11.15
C PRO A 34 0.40 7.55 11.49
N ILE A 35 0.32 6.38 12.17
CA ILE A 35 -0.95 5.73 12.58
C ILE A 35 -1.85 6.68 13.40
N ASP A 36 -1.24 7.59 14.16
CA ASP A 36 -1.92 8.60 14.99
C ASP A 36 -2.26 9.89 14.22
N LEU A 37 -2.42 9.79 12.89
CA LEU A 37 -2.80 10.91 12.04
C LEU A 37 -4.04 11.60 12.60
N LYS A 38 -3.91 12.88 12.92
CA LYS A 38 -5.03 13.68 13.39
C LYS A 38 -5.97 13.97 12.23
N LYS A 39 -7.25 14.19 12.55
CA LYS A 39 -8.26 14.52 11.54
C LYS A 39 -7.90 15.77 10.73
N GLU A 40 -7.24 16.75 11.35
CA GLU A 40 -6.74 17.98 10.70
C GLU A 40 -5.73 17.71 9.58
N ASP A 41 -4.95 16.63 9.68
CA ASP A 41 -3.90 16.27 8.72
C ASP A 41 -4.33 15.17 7.74
N SER A 42 -5.57 14.67 7.86
CA SER A 42 -6.10 13.56 7.04
C SER A 42 -6.42 13.92 5.58
N GLY A 43 -6.26 15.20 5.19
CA GLY A 43 -6.65 15.70 3.87
C GLY A 43 -5.98 14.94 2.72
N THR A 44 -4.65 14.79 2.75
CA THR A 44 -3.90 14.07 1.71
C THR A 44 -4.27 12.59 1.69
N LEU A 45 -4.41 11.96 2.86
CA LEU A 45 -4.84 10.57 2.98
C LEU A 45 -6.23 10.34 2.35
N MET A 46 -7.19 11.23 2.60
CA MET A 46 -8.53 11.15 2.03
C MET A 46 -8.53 11.34 0.51
N GLN A 47 -7.72 12.26 0.01
CA GLN A 47 -7.58 12.46 -1.44
C GLN A 47 -6.98 11.23 -2.12
N THR A 48 -5.91 10.67 -1.56
CA THR A 48 -5.30 9.42 -2.00
C THR A 48 -6.31 8.28 -1.97
N HIS A 49 -7.06 8.12 -0.87
CA HIS A 49 -8.10 7.11 -0.74
C HIS A 49 -9.20 7.27 -1.80
N SER A 50 -9.65 8.49 -2.09
CA SER A 50 -10.64 8.78 -3.13
C SER A 50 -10.14 8.39 -4.54
N LYS A 51 -8.87 8.70 -4.84
CA LYS A 51 -8.22 8.28 -6.10
C LYS A 51 -8.14 6.75 -6.21
N LEU A 52 -7.72 6.07 -5.15
CA LEU A 52 -7.65 4.60 -5.10
C LEU A 52 -9.03 3.94 -5.24
N THR A 53 -10.05 4.47 -4.57
CA THR A 53 -11.44 4.01 -4.71
C THR A 53 -11.95 4.21 -6.14
N SER A 54 -11.61 5.33 -6.77
CA SER A 54 -11.95 5.60 -8.17
C SER A 54 -11.22 4.65 -9.14
N ALA A 55 -9.94 4.36 -8.88
CA ALA A 55 -9.17 3.39 -9.64
C ALA A 55 -9.76 1.98 -9.50
N GLY A 56 -10.11 1.57 -8.28
CA GLY A 56 -10.79 0.30 -8.01
C GLY A 56 -12.12 0.16 -8.74
N LYS A 57 -12.96 1.22 -8.73
CA LYS A 57 -14.22 1.23 -9.49
C LYS A 57 -14.00 1.04 -10.99
N LYS A 58 -12.99 1.70 -11.57
CA LYS A 58 -12.63 1.50 -12.99
C LYS A 58 -12.13 0.07 -13.24
N MET A 59 -11.33 -0.48 -12.34
CA MET A 59 -10.80 -1.85 -12.42
C MET A 59 -11.86 -2.95 -12.22
N VAL A 60 -13.01 -2.62 -11.62
CA VAL A 60 -14.17 -3.53 -11.59
C VAL A 60 -14.72 -3.76 -13.00
N SER A 61 -14.75 -2.72 -13.84
CA SER A 61 -15.26 -2.80 -15.22
C SER A 61 -14.20 -3.27 -16.22
N ASN A 62 -12.98 -2.76 -16.09
CA ASN A 62 -11.84 -3.15 -16.91
C ASN A 62 -10.64 -3.42 -16.01
N ARG A 63 -10.33 -4.71 -15.77
CA ARG A 63 -9.22 -5.13 -14.90
C ARG A 63 -7.86 -4.51 -15.25
N ASN A 64 -7.66 -4.16 -16.52
CA ASN A 64 -6.41 -3.58 -17.03
C ASN A 64 -6.49 -2.05 -17.19
N ALA A 65 -7.44 -1.39 -16.51
CA ALA A 65 -7.62 0.07 -16.60
C ALA A 65 -6.41 0.88 -16.10
N PHE A 66 -5.52 0.27 -15.33
CA PHE A 66 -4.32 0.91 -14.78
C PHE A 66 -3.10 0.02 -14.96
N THR A 67 -1.97 0.65 -15.25
CA THR A 67 -0.63 0.12 -15.00
C THR A 67 -0.13 0.73 -13.70
N SER A 68 0.96 0.20 -13.13
CA SER A 68 1.62 0.83 -11.99
C SER A 68 2.05 2.26 -12.29
N GLU A 69 2.57 2.53 -13.49
CA GLU A 69 2.95 3.88 -13.93
C GLU A 69 1.76 4.84 -14.03
N SER A 70 0.64 4.42 -14.61
CA SER A 70 -0.54 5.30 -14.72
C SER A 70 -1.21 5.52 -13.38
N LEU A 71 -1.17 4.52 -12.49
CA LEU A 71 -1.62 4.68 -11.10
C LEU A 71 -0.68 5.61 -10.32
N ALA A 72 0.64 5.49 -10.48
CA ALA A 72 1.62 6.36 -9.85
C ALA A 72 1.32 7.83 -10.17
N ASN A 73 1.25 8.16 -11.46
CA ASN A 73 0.93 9.51 -11.93
C ASN A 73 -0.43 10.02 -11.43
N MET A 74 -1.43 9.14 -11.28
CA MET A 74 -2.72 9.50 -10.71
C MET A 74 -2.61 9.86 -9.22
N LEU A 75 -1.85 9.08 -8.45
CA LEU A 75 -1.69 9.25 -7.01
C LEU A 75 -0.84 10.48 -6.69
N HIS A 76 0.39 10.51 -7.20
CA HIS A 76 1.34 11.60 -7.02
C HIS A 76 2.38 11.57 -8.15
N PRO A 77 2.61 12.68 -8.88
CA PRO A 77 3.68 12.74 -9.88
C PRO A 77 5.04 12.43 -9.25
N GLY A 78 5.79 11.50 -9.83
CA GLY A 78 7.09 11.08 -9.29
C GLY A 78 7.04 10.01 -8.21
N LEU A 79 5.85 9.46 -7.88
CA LEU A 79 5.72 8.29 -7.02
C LEU A 79 6.46 7.09 -7.64
N ASP A 80 7.21 6.35 -6.82
CA ASP A 80 7.91 5.15 -7.28
C ASP A 80 6.93 4.12 -7.87
N VAL A 81 7.29 3.55 -9.02
CA VAL A 81 6.43 2.61 -9.76
C VAL A 81 6.27 1.28 -9.02
N ASN A 82 7.27 0.84 -8.25
CA ASN A 82 7.15 -0.34 -7.41
C ASN A 82 6.23 -0.05 -6.21
N CYS A 83 6.28 1.17 -5.66
CA CYS A 83 5.37 1.57 -4.60
C CYS A 83 3.92 1.58 -5.09
N SER A 84 3.66 2.19 -6.26
CA SER A 84 2.32 2.20 -6.85
C SER A 84 1.81 0.80 -7.20
N GLN A 85 2.70 -0.13 -7.56
CA GLN A 85 2.34 -1.53 -7.77
C GLN A 85 1.74 -2.18 -6.50
N CYS A 86 2.21 -1.82 -5.30
CA CYS A 86 1.59 -2.31 -4.05
C CYS A 86 0.12 -1.91 -3.92
N PHE A 87 -0.20 -0.67 -4.30
CA PHE A 87 -1.58 -0.18 -4.29
C PHE A 87 -2.43 -0.85 -5.37
N LEU A 88 -1.85 -1.05 -6.57
CA LEU A 88 -2.53 -1.75 -7.66
C LEU A 88 -2.86 -3.20 -7.29
N ASP A 89 -1.90 -3.92 -6.68
CA ASP A 89 -2.08 -5.27 -6.14
C ASP A 89 -3.14 -5.31 -5.04
N SER A 90 -3.16 -4.32 -4.15
CA SER A 90 -4.16 -4.21 -3.08
C SER A 90 -5.57 -4.00 -3.64
N ILE A 91 -5.71 -3.15 -4.66
CA ILE A 91 -6.97 -2.97 -5.40
C ILE A 91 -7.39 -4.28 -6.06
N ALA A 92 -6.48 -4.93 -6.79
CA ALA A 92 -6.76 -6.19 -7.46
C ALA A 92 -7.23 -7.28 -6.48
N CYS A 93 -6.52 -7.45 -5.36
CA CYS A 93 -6.90 -8.36 -4.28
C CYS A 93 -8.31 -8.03 -3.74
N SER A 94 -8.59 -6.75 -3.47
CA SER A 94 -9.88 -6.32 -2.95
C SER A 94 -11.02 -6.63 -3.92
N ILE A 95 -10.80 -6.48 -5.24
CA ILE A 95 -11.83 -6.81 -6.22
C ILE A 95 -11.96 -8.33 -6.43
N GLU A 96 -10.89 -9.10 -6.28
CA GLU A 96 -10.94 -10.56 -6.42
C GLU A 96 -11.57 -11.25 -5.21
N LYS A 97 -11.22 -10.81 -4.00
CA LYS A 97 -11.59 -11.49 -2.75
C LYS A 97 -12.75 -10.82 -2.02
N CYS A 98 -12.93 -9.51 -2.21
CA CYS A 98 -13.82 -8.71 -1.37
C CYS A 98 -14.88 -7.90 -2.13
N LYS A 99 -14.94 -7.98 -3.46
CA LYS A 99 -15.88 -7.19 -4.30
C LYS A 99 -17.30 -7.16 -3.76
N ALA A 100 -17.89 -8.32 -3.46
CA ALA A 100 -19.27 -8.40 -2.98
C ALA A 100 -19.49 -7.64 -1.65
N ARG A 101 -18.49 -7.63 -0.76
CA ARG A 101 -18.55 -6.92 0.52
C ARG A 101 -18.27 -5.43 0.39
N CYS A 102 -17.50 -5.04 -0.62
CA CYS A 102 -17.03 -3.67 -0.84
C CYS A 102 -17.82 -2.86 -1.88
N MET A 103 -18.69 -3.50 -2.66
CA MET A 103 -19.39 -2.88 -3.79
C MET A 103 -20.27 -1.68 -3.39
N SER A 104 -20.92 -1.75 -2.23
CA SER A 104 -21.83 -0.70 -1.75
C SER A 104 -21.09 0.41 -1.00
N ASN A 105 -20.14 0.04 -0.13
CA ASN A 105 -19.34 0.97 0.65
C ASN A 105 -18.03 0.30 1.05
N GLU A 106 -16.92 0.87 0.58
CA GLU A 106 -15.56 0.46 0.89
C GLU A 106 -15.21 0.58 2.38
N CYS A 107 -15.89 1.46 3.11
CA CYS A 107 -15.73 1.64 4.56
C CYS A 107 -16.77 0.87 5.39
N SER A 108 -17.58 0.02 4.77
CA SER A 108 -18.45 -0.86 5.55
C SER A 108 -17.64 -1.85 6.38
N LYS A 109 -18.14 -2.20 7.57
CA LYS A 109 -17.50 -3.19 8.45
C LYS A 109 -17.22 -4.52 7.73
N GLY A 110 -18.16 -4.96 6.89
CA GLY A 110 -18.00 -6.19 6.10
C GLY A 110 -16.89 -6.12 5.05
N CYS A 111 -16.73 -4.98 4.37
CA CYS A 111 -15.62 -4.76 3.44
C CYS A 111 -14.28 -4.74 4.18
N GLN A 112 -14.17 -3.92 5.23
CA GLN A 112 -12.94 -3.74 5.99
C GLN A 112 -12.46 -5.05 6.63
N GLN A 113 -13.38 -5.86 7.17
CA GLN A 113 -13.05 -7.20 7.67
C GLN A 113 -12.52 -8.14 6.58
N CYS A 114 -13.11 -8.08 5.38
CA CYS A 114 -12.64 -8.89 4.26
C CYS A 114 -11.23 -8.47 3.81
N ILE A 115 -11.00 -7.17 3.63
CA ILE A 115 -9.69 -6.63 3.24
C ILE A 115 -8.63 -6.98 4.29
N SER A 116 -8.95 -6.78 5.58
CA SER A 116 -8.07 -7.15 6.69
C SER A 116 -7.67 -8.63 6.65
N LYS A 117 -8.64 -9.52 6.39
CA LYS A 117 -8.41 -10.98 6.35
C LYS A 117 -7.62 -11.44 5.12
N HIS A 118 -7.81 -10.82 3.96
CA HIS A 118 -7.36 -11.37 2.68
C HIS A 118 -6.27 -10.57 1.97
N CYS A 119 -6.20 -9.25 2.19
CA CYS A 119 -5.37 -8.36 1.39
C CYS A 119 -4.38 -7.55 2.23
N LYS A 120 -4.69 -7.28 3.51
CA LYS A 120 -3.92 -6.37 4.35
C LYS A 120 -2.47 -6.83 4.59
N SER A 121 -2.23 -8.10 4.91
CA SER A 121 -0.87 -8.61 5.20
C SER A 121 0.08 -8.37 4.02
N ARG A 122 -0.32 -8.84 2.82
CA ARG A 122 0.48 -8.66 1.60
C ARG A 122 0.70 -7.19 1.25
N PHE A 123 -0.31 -6.35 1.48
CA PHE A 123 -0.16 -4.91 1.26
C PHE A 123 0.90 -4.31 2.19
N ILE A 124 0.87 -4.63 3.48
CA ILE A 124 1.85 -4.17 4.47
C ILE A 124 3.25 -4.67 4.16
N GLU A 125 3.38 -5.95 3.82
CA GLU A 125 4.66 -6.54 3.41
C GLU A 125 5.23 -5.83 2.18
N CYS A 126 4.37 -5.41 1.25
CA CYS A 126 4.78 -4.69 0.04
C CYS A 126 5.25 -3.26 0.33
N ILE A 127 4.48 -2.50 1.13
CA ILE A 127 4.82 -1.10 1.45
C ILE A 127 5.84 -0.96 2.59
N GLY A 128 6.10 -2.02 3.35
CA GLY A 128 7.10 -2.09 4.41
C GLY A 128 6.64 -1.65 5.80
N GLN A 129 5.38 -1.23 5.99
CA GLN A 129 4.90 -0.73 7.28
C GLN A 129 3.37 -0.71 7.40
N GLU A 130 2.86 -0.62 8.64
CA GLU A 130 1.46 -0.29 8.93
C GLU A 130 1.18 1.19 8.63
N VAL A 131 -0.05 1.48 8.20
CA VAL A 131 -0.46 2.84 7.79
C VAL A 131 -1.84 3.19 8.34
N ALA A 132 -2.16 4.48 8.39
CA ALA A 132 -3.46 4.95 8.84
C ALA A 132 -4.59 4.43 7.94
N ASP A 133 -5.68 3.98 8.57
CA ASP A 133 -6.88 3.53 7.86
C ASP A 133 -7.73 4.75 7.45
N PRO A 134 -7.89 5.02 6.14
CA PRO A 134 -8.64 6.18 5.68
C PRO A 134 -10.12 6.12 6.09
N CYS A 135 -10.68 4.94 6.30
CA CYS A 135 -12.08 4.80 6.70
C CYS A 135 -12.38 5.31 8.11
N LYS A 136 -11.35 5.56 8.94
CA LYS A 136 -11.51 6.21 10.26
C LYS A 136 -11.85 7.70 10.16
N PHE A 137 -11.61 8.33 9.02
CA PHE A 137 -11.78 9.77 8.83
C PHE A 137 -12.99 10.13 7.94
N LYS A 138 -13.65 9.12 7.37
CA LYS A 138 -14.88 9.32 6.59
C LYS A 138 -16.00 9.78 7.54
N PRO A 139 -16.76 10.84 7.19
CA PRO A 139 -17.85 11.36 8.01
C PRO A 139 -19.03 10.38 8.13
#